data_AF-A0A848UYA6-F1
#
_entry.id   AF-A0A848UYA6-F1
#
_cell.length_a   1.000
_cell.length_b   1.000
_cell.length_c   1.000
_cell.angle_alpha   90.00
_cell.angle_beta   90.00
_cell.angle_gamma   90.00
#
_symmetry.space_group_name_H-M   'P 1'
#
loop_
_entity.id
_entity.type
_entity.pdbx_description
1 polymer ?
#
loop_
_entity_poly.entity_id
_entity_poly.type
_entity_poly.pdbx_seq_one_letter_code
_entity_poly.pdbx_strand_id
1 'polypeptide(L)' 'VVDEKGNITEVEPVRDGHPLFDRAAIAAVKKLPPMVPGSQLGKNVKVRYLIPVRFVTE' A
#
# COMPACT_ATOMS: atom_id res chain seq x y z
N VAL A 1 3.27 2.17 2.94
CA VAL A 1 3.15 3.12 4.07
C VAL A 1 2.36 4.31 3.60
N VAL A 2 1.38 4.73 4.40
CA VAL A 2 0.61 5.95 4.17
C VAL A 2 1.21 7.06 5.03
N ASP A 3 1.58 8.18 4.41
CA ASP A 3 2.13 9.35 5.10
C ASP A 3 1.04 10.15 5.84
N GLU A 4 1.45 11.18 6.58
CA GLU A 4 0.55 12.06 7.35
C GLU A 4 -0.37 12.94 6.47
N LYS A 5 -0.13 12.96 5.16
CA LYS A 5 -0.90 13.67 4.13
C LYS A 5 -1.77 12.70 3.31
N GLY A 6 -1.72 11.40 3.58
CA GLY A 6 -2.48 10.38 2.86
C GLY A 6 -1.77 9.79 1.63
N ASN A 7 -0.53 10.16 1.35
CA ASN A 7 0.23 9.65 0.21
C ASN A 7 0.83 8.28 0.50
N ILE A 8 0.84 7.42 -0.51
CA ILE A 8 1.47 6.10 -0.44
C ILE A 8 2.92 6.25 -0.89
N THR A 9 3.88 5.99 -0.02
CA THR A 9 5.32 6.22 -0.30
C THR A 9 6.12 4.93 -0.38
N GLU A 10 6.12 4.13 0.69
CA GLU A 10 6.82 2.83 0.74
C GLU A 10 5.87 1.68 0.40
N VAL A 11 5.93 1.19 -0.84
CA VAL A 11 5.19 -0.01 -1.27
C VAL A 11 6.19 -1.13 -1.50
N GLU A 12 6.11 -2.17 -0.67
CA GLU A 12 6.98 -3.33 -0.74
C GLU A 12 6.15 -4.61 -0.69
N PRO A 13 6.47 -5.63 -1.50
CA PRO A 13 5.86 -6.94 -1.39
C PRO A 13 6.32 -7.61 -0.09
N VAL A 14 5.36 -8.02 0.73
CA VAL A 14 5.60 -8.68 2.03
C VAL A 14 5.90 -10.17 1.86
N ARG A 15 5.50 -10.74 0.72
CA ARG A 15 5.77 -12.12 0.33
C ARG A 15 6.38 -12.09 -1.06
N ASP A 16 7.48 -12.80 -1.23
CA ASP A 16 8.10 -12.99 -2.54
C ASP A 16 7.17 -13.81 -3.43
N GLY A 17 6.70 -13.18 -4.50
CA GLY A 17 5.87 -13.79 -5.53
C GLY A 17 6.64 -14.00 -6.82
N HIS A 18 5.92 -14.04 -7.94
CA HIS A 18 6.54 -13.94 -9.26
C HIS A 18 6.80 -12.45 -9.56
N PRO A 19 7.97 -12.07 -10.12
CA PRO A 19 8.33 -10.65 -10.35
C PRO A 19 7.30 -9.85 -11.17
N LEU A 20 6.54 -10.52 -12.04
CA LEU A 20 5.46 -9.91 -12.81
C LEU A 20 4.28 -9.50 -11.93
N PHE A 21 3.89 -10.34 -10.98
CA PHE A 21 2.79 -10.08 -10.06
C PHE A 21 3.14 -8.99 -9.07
N ASP A 22 4.38 -8.99 -8.57
CA ASP A 22 4.85 -7.96 -7.64
C ASP A 22 4.85 -6.58 -8.31
N ARG A 23 5.33 -6.49 -9.56
CA ARG A 23 5.27 -5.25 -10.35
C ARG A 23 3.82 -4.78 -10.56
N ALA A 24 2.91 -5.69 -10.89
CA ALA A 24 1.51 -5.35 -11.09
C ALA A 24 0.84 -4.88 -9.79
N ALA A 25 1.11 -5.56 -8.67
CA ALA A 25 0.60 -5.18 -7.35
C ALA A 25 1.13 -3.81 -6.91
N ILE A 26 2.44 -3.55 -7.06
CA ILE A 26 3.05 -2.26 -6.76
C ILE A 26 2.42 -1.15 -7.62
N ALA A 27 2.23 -1.41 -8.92
CA ALA A 27 1.62 -0.44 -9.83
C ALA A 27 0.15 -0.15 -9.47
N ALA A 28 -0.62 -1.18 -9.09
CA ALA A 28 -2.00 -1.01 -8.64
C ALA A 28 -2.08 -0.17 -7.36
N VAL A 29 -1.24 -0.48 -6.37
CA VAL A 29 -1.20 0.26 -5.09
C VAL A 29 -0.77 1.72 -5.29
N LYS A 30 0.17 2.01 -6.20
CA LYS A 30 0.58 3.38 -6.53
C LYS A 30 -0.50 4.20 -7.25
N LYS A 31 -1.46 3.55 -7.91
CA LYS A 31 -2.59 4.21 -8.58
C LYS A 31 -3.78 4.46 -7.65
N LEU A 32 -3.73 3.98 -6.41
CA LEU A 32 -4.80 4.22 -5.46
C LEU A 32 -4.91 5.72 -5.16
N PRO A 33 -6.14 6.22 -4.93
CA PRO A 33 -6.33 7.59 -4.48
C PRO A 33 -5.65 7.82 -3.12
N PRO A 34 -5.35 9.08 -2.76
CA PRO A 34 -4.82 9.42 -1.44
C PRO A 34 -5.70 8.80 -0.35
N MET A 35 -5.08 8.10 0.58
CA MET A 35 -5.76 7.45 1.69
C MET A 35 -5.93 8.44 2.86
N VAL A 36 -6.90 8.20 3.75
CA VAL A 36 -7.00 8.99 4.97
C VAL A 36 -5.84 8.59 5.91
N PRO A 37 -4.97 9.52 6.31
CA PRO A 37 -3.90 9.22 7.25
C PRO A 37 -4.46 8.80 8.60
N GLY A 38 -3.74 7.92 9.30
CA GLY A 38 -4.10 7.61 10.68
C GLY A 38 -3.96 8.84 11.56
N SER A 39 -4.85 9.01 12.54
CA SER A 39 -4.74 10.05 13.56
C SER A 39 -4.55 9.40 14.92
N GLN A 40 -3.50 9.80 15.63
CA GLN A 40 -3.26 9.39 17.00
C GLN A 40 -3.14 10.63 17.88
N LEU A 41 -4.00 10.73 18.90
CA LEU A 41 -4.04 11.87 19.82
C LEU A 41 -4.17 13.24 19.09
N GLY A 42 -4.97 13.27 18.02
CA GLY A 42 -5.21 14.48 17.23
C GLY A 42 -4.07 14.88 16.28
N LYS A 43 -3.02 14.06 16.16
CA LYS A 43 -1.92 14.25 15.21
C LYS A 43 -1.98 13.20 14.11
N ASN A 44 -1.80 13.62 12.86
CA ASN A 44 -1.65 12.67 11.77
C ASN A 44 -0.34 11.90 11.95
N VAL A 45 -0.41 10.58 11.81
CA VAL A 45 0.74 9.68 11.96
C VAL A 45 0.89 8.81 10.73
N LYS A 46 2.13 8.43 10.44
CA LYS A 46 2.44 7.48 9.37
C LYS A 46 1.97 6.08 9.77
N VAL A 47 1.22 5.42 8.88
CA VAL A 47 0.67 4.09 9.16
C VAL A 47 1.17 3.08 8.14
N ARG A 48 1.60 1.92 8.63
CA ARG A 48 1.91 0.75 7.80
C ARG A 48 0.63 -0.07 7.61
N TYR A 49 0.25 -0.30 6.36
CA TYR A 49 -0.88 -1.14 5.99
C TYR A 49 -0.40 -2.37 5.23
N LEU A 50 -1.05 -3.50 5.48
CA LEU A 50 -0.89 -4.74 4.73
C LEU A 50 -2.12 -4.91 3.83
N ILE A 51 -1.92 -4.86 2.52
CA ILE A 51 -2.98 -5.05 1.54
C ILE A 51 -2.85 -6.48 0.99
N PRO A 52 -3.79 -7.39 1.28
CA PRO A 52 -3.75 -8.72 0.71
C PRO A 52 -4.14 -8.66 -0.77
N VAL A 53 -3.21 -9.06 -1.65
CA VAL A 53 -3.45 -9.18 -3.09
C VAL A 53 -3.49 -10.65 -3.46
N ARG A 54 -4.59 -11.09 -4.06
CA ARG A 54 -4.76 -12.46 -4.57
C ARG A 54 -4.90 -12.42 -6.08
N PHE A 55 -4.02 -13.14 -6.78
CA PHE A 55 -4.15 -13.40 -8.21
C PHE A 55 -4.98 -14.67 -8.39
N VAL A 56 -6.00 -14.58 -9.24
CA VAL A 56 -6.81 -15.72 -9.68
C VAL A 56 -6.62 -15.89 -11.17
N THR A 57 -6.31 -17.10 -11.59
CA THR A 57 -6.28 -17.49 -13.01
C THR A 57 -7.59 -18.20 -13.31
N GLU A 58 -8.23 -17.86 -14.43
CA GLU A 58 -9.36 -18.61 -14.96
C GLU A 58 -8.91 -19.95 -15.56
#